data_AF-W2C0A3-F1
#
_entry.id   AF-W2C0A3-F1
#
_cell.length_a   1.000
_cell.length_b   1.000
_cell.length_c   1.000
_cell.angle_alpha   90.00
_cell.angle_beta   90.00
_cell.angle_gamma   90.00
#
_symmetry.space_group_name_H-M   'P 1'
#
loop_
_entity.id
_entity.type
_entity.pdbx_description
1 polymer ?
#
loop_
_entity_poly.entity_id
_entity_poly.type
_entity_poly.pdbx_seq_one_letter_code
_entity_poly.pdbx_strand_id
1 'polypeptide(L)'
;MDNIILQKLIEWAKEIEELTESAEITDIDAIGTKILDCSKSISLDILRSVISKINRHVRNDKIGRKDSGIVIKEKSIPRTVMLMIGELRYERDYCYDKNTKRYFYPVDEILSVEKYERIGKSVSAELVNKGQSTHMLRVQT
;
A
#
# COMPACT_ATOMS: atom_id res chain seq x y z
N MET A 1 23.43 -5.96 6.27
CA MET A 1 22.08 -6.32 5.81
C MET A 1 21.27 -5.05 5.84
N ASP A 2 21.17 -4.37 4.70
CA ASP A 2 20.52 -3.07 4.62
C ASP A 2 19.01 -3.27 4.76
N ASN A 3 18.49 -2.98 5.94
CA ASN A 3 17.06 -3.04 6.16
C ASN A 3 16.45 -1.75 5.59
N ILE A 4 16.08 -1.79 4.32
CA ILE A 4 15.46 -0.67 3.59
C ILE A 4 14.29 -0.02 4.35
N ILE A 5 13.59 -0.79 5.19
CA ILE A 5 12.52 -0.25 6.06
C ILE A 5 13.11 0.63 7.17
N LEU A 6 14.20 0.20 7.82
CA LEU A 6 14.88 1.00 8.83
C LEU A 6 15.50 2.27 8.22
N GLN A 7 16.09 2.17 7.03
CA GLN A 7 16.62 3.35 6.34
C GLN A 7 15.53 4.39 6.08
N LYS A 8 14.38 3.97 5.56
CA LYS A 8 13.23 4.84 5.34
C LYS A 8 12.68 5.45 6.63
N LEU A 9 12.66 4.69 7.73
CA LEU A 9 12.25 5.21 9.04
C LEU A 9 13.22 6.28 9.57
N ILE A 10 14.53 6.09 9.37
CA ILE A 10 15.56 7.07 9.76
C ILE A 10 15.43 8.34 8.90
N GLU A 11 15.22 8.19 7.59
CA GLU A 11 14.98 9.33 6.68
C GLU A 11 13.74 10.13 7.10
N TRP A 12 12.64 9.44 7.42
CA TRP A 12 11.43 10.08 7.93
C TRP A 12 11.66 10.81 9.25
N ALA A 13 12.40 10.21 10.20
CA ALA A 13 12.71 10.87 11.47
C ALA A 13 13.49 12.18 11.26
N LYS A 14 14.45 12.19 10.33
CA LYS A 14 15.19 13.40 9.95
C LYS A 14 14.29 14.45 9.31
N GLU A 15 13.39 14.05 8.42
CA GLU A 15 12.41 14.97 7.82
C GLU A 15 11.54 15.65 8.88
N ILE A 16 11.17 14.94 9.95
CA ILE A 16 10.42 15.52 11.07
C ILE A 16 11.29 16.46 11.92
N GLU A 17 12.56 16.14 12.16
CA GLU A 17 13.50 17.05 12.85
C GLU A 17 13.72 18.35 12.07
N GLU A 18 13.83 18.29 10.74
CA GLU A 18 13.96 19.50 9.91
C GLU A 18 12.74 20.43 10.01
N LEU A 19 11.55 19.89 10.31
CA LEU A 19 10.36 20.73 10.53
C LEU A 19 10.52 21.65 11.74
N THR A 20 11.15 21.18 12.83
CA THR A 20 11.33 21.99 14.04
C THR A 20 12.37 23.09 13.88
N GLU A 21 13.26 22.96 12.89
CA GLU A 21 14.27 23.96 12.53
C GLU A 21 13.75 24.99 11.52
N SER A 22 12.68 24.67 10.79
CA SER A 22 12.07 25.58 9.83
C SER A 22 11.27 26.69 10.53
N ALA A 23 11.63 27.96 10.28
CA ALA A 23 11.00 29.14 10.87
C ALA A 23 9.55 29.41 10.37
N GLU A 24 8.97 28.51 9.56
CA GLU A 24 7.62 28.62 8.97
C GLU A 24 6.53 27.91 9.78
N ILE A 25 6.83 27.46 10.99
CA ILE A 25 5.81 26.94 11.91
C ILE A 25 4.96 28.12 12.43
N THR A 26 3.76 28.26 11.88
CA THR A 26 2.84 29.37 12.17
C THR A 26 1.78 29.03 13.22
N ASP A 27 1.33 27.76 13.31
CA ASP A 27 0.45 27.25 14.36
C ASP A 27 0.49 25.71 14.49
N ILE A 28 -0.18 25.19 15.53
CA ILE A 28 -0.23 23.76 15.88
C ILE A 28 -0.92 22.89 14.82
N ASP A 29 -1.91 23.42 14.10
CA ASP A 29 -2.67 22.68 13.09
C ASP A 29 -1.83 22.48 11.82
N ALA A 30 -1.06 23.50 11.43
CA ALA A 30 -0.11 23.42 10.32
C ALA A 30 0.96 22.35 10.58
N ILE A 31 1.52 22.31 11.81
CA ILE A 31 2.48 21.27 12.22
C ILE A 31 1.82 19.90 12.16
N GLY A 32 0.65 19.75 12.77
CA GLY A 32 -0.08 18.47 12.81
C GLY A 32 -0.37 17.94 11.40
N THR A 33 -0.79 18.82 10.48
CA THR A 33 -1.05 18.46 9.08
C THR A 33 0.22 18.00 8.38
N LYS A 34 1.32 18.72 8.54
CA LYS A 34 2.60 18.38 7.91
C LYS A 34 3.14 17.03 8.41
N ILE A 35 3.11 16.79 9.72
CA ILE A 35 3.52 15.51 10.33
C ILE A 35 2.66 14.37 9.78
N LEU A 36 1.34 14.57 9.67
CA LEU A 36 0.43 13.57 9.13
C LEU A 36 0.75 13.23 7.68
N ASP A 37 1.04 14.23 6.84
CA ASP A 37 1.36 14.00 5.43
C ASP A 37 2.70 13.28 5.25
N CYS A 38 3.74 13.66 6.00
CA CYS A 38 5.00 12.92 6.05
C CYS A 38 4.77 11.47 6.52
N SER A 39 3.92 11.27 7.54
CA SER A 39 3.57 9.95 8.08
C SER A 39 2.84 9.05 7.07
N LYS A 40 1.94 9.62 6.25
CA LYS A 40 1.28 8.89 5.15
C LYS A 40 2.28 8.44 4.09
N SER A 41 3.21 9.33 3.71
CA SER A 41 4.25 9.03 2.72
C SER A 41 5.14 7.85 3.16
N ILE A 42 5.70 7.91 4.37
CA ILE A 42 6.52 6.81 4.90
C ILE A 42 5.72 5.51 5.04
N SER A 43 4.45 5.60 5.43
CA SER A 43 3.57 4.42 5.55
C SER A 43 3.40 3.71 4.21
N LEU A 44 3.18 4.45 3.12
CA LEU A 44 3.10 3.89 1.77
C LEU A 44 4.40 3.22 1.34
N ASP A 45 5.53 3.82 1.68
CA ASP A 45 6.86 3.33 1.35
C ASP A 45 7.25 2.05 2.09
N ILE A 46 6.89 1.97 3.37
CA ILE A 46 7.03 0.75 4.18
C ILE A 46 6.13 -0.33 3.60
N LEU A 47 4.88 -0.02 3.30
CA LEU A 47 3.94 -0.99 2.73
C LEU A 47 4.44 -1.53 1.39
N ARG A 48 4.93 -0.67 0.49
CA ARG A 48 5.57 -1.08 -0.76
C ARG A 48 6.77 -2.01 -0.54
N SER A 49 7.59 -1.71 0.47
CA SER A 49 8.75 -2.52 0.82
C SER A 49 8.35 -3.90 1.35
N VAL A 50 7.30 -3.98 2.18
CA VAL A 50 6.72 -5.23 2.69
C VAL A 50 6.16 -6.07 1.53
N ILE A 51 5.35 -5.47 0.66
CA ILE A 51 4.77 -6.17 -0.50
C ILE A 51 5.85 -6.69 -1.43
N SER A 52 6.88 -5.89 -1.71
CA SER A 52 8.04 -6.32 -2.51
C SER A 52 8.80 -7.48 -1.86
N LYS A 53 8.90 -7.51 -0.53
CA LYS A 53 9.50 -8.65 0.19
C LYS A 53 8.63 -9.91 0.06
N ILE A 54 7.31 -9.79 0.20
CA ILE A 54 6.36 -10.90 0.00
C ILE A 54 6.49 -11.46 -1.43
N ASN A 55 6.46 -10.59 -2.45
CA ASN A 55 6.59 -11.01 -3.85
C ASN A 55 7.93 -11.72 -4.10
N ARG A 56 9.03 -11.17 -3.58
CA ARG A 56 10.36 -11.79 -3.70
C ARG A 56 10.45 -13.12 -2.97
N HIS A 57 9.82 -13.26 -1.81
CA HIS A 57 9.79 -14.52 -1.08
C HIS A 57 9.14 -15.62 -1.92
N VAL A 58 7.94 -15.35 -2.45
CA VAL A 58 7.24 -16.28 -3.36
C VAL A 58 8.06 -16.56 -4.62
N ARG A 59 8.73 -15.54 -5.19
CA ARG A 59 9.58 -15.68 -6.39
C ARG A 59 10.86 -16.47 -6.16
N ASN A 60 11.42 -16.43 -4.95
CA ASN A 60 12.69 -17.08 -4.63
C ASN A 60 12.52 -18.50 -4.10
N ASP A 61 11.34 -18.84 -3.53
CA ASP A 61 11.01 -20.18 -3.06
C ASP A 61 10.74 -21.18 -4.21
N LYS A 62 11.80 -21.56 -4.92
CA LYS A 62 11.71 -22.45 -6.10
C LYS A 62 11.14 -23.82 -5.74
N ILE A 63 11.49 -24.34 -4.57
CA ILE A 63 11.08 -25.67 -4.12
C ILE A 63 9.59 -25.63 -3.78
N GLY A 64 9.15 -24.73 -2.90
CA GLY A 64 7.74 -24.63 -2.52
C GLY A 64 6.81 -24.32 -3.71
N ARG A 65 7.27 -23.51 -4.68
CA ARG A 65 6.52 -23.32 -5.94
C ARG A 65 6.38 -24.61 -6.75
N LYS A 66 7.47 -25.38 -6.89
CA LYS A 66 7.43 -26.64 -7.65
C LYS A 66 6.50 -27.64 -7.00
N ASP A 67 6.58 -27.77 -5.68
CA ASP A 67 5.76 -28.69 -4.89
C ASP A 67 4.27 -28.28 -4.92
N SER A 68 4.01 -26.97 -4.96
CA SER A 68 2.64 -26.42 -5.09
C SER A 68 2.13 -26.34 -6.53
N GLY A 69 2.89 -26.81 -7.53
CA GLY A 69 2.49 -26.75 -8.94
C GLY A 69 2.46 -25.34 -9.56
N ILE A 70 3.08 -24.35 -8.91
CA ILE A 70 3.06 -22.92 -9.31
C ILE A 70 4.19 -22.63 -10.32
N VAL A 71 3.83 -21.98 -11.42
CA VAL A 71 4.77 -21.51 -12.46
C VAL A 71 4.62 -20.01 -12.67
N ILE A 72 5.73 -19.28 -12.55
CA ILE A 72 5.77 -17.85 -12.88
C ILE A 72 5.70 -17.69 -14.41
N LYS A 73 4.76 -16.87 -14.86
CA LYS A 73 4.52 -16.57 -16.28
C LYS A 73 5.06 -15.21 -16.66
N GLU A 74 4.85 -14.21 -15.81
CA GLU A 74 5.33 -12.86 -16.00
C GLU A 74 5.68 -12.25 -14.64
N LYS A 75 6.67 -11.35 -14.62
CA LYS A 75 7.24 -10.79 -13.39
C LYS A 75 7.01 -9.30 -13.36
N SER A 76 6.90 -8.76 -12.15
CA SER A 76 6.96 -7.31 -11.92
C SER A 76 5.88 -6.53 -12.68
N ILE A 77 4.67 -7.09 -12.75
CA ILE A 77 3.51 -6.38 -13.32
C ILE A 77 3.11 -5.26 -12.37
N PRO A 78 2.99 -4.02 -12.85
CA PRO A 78 2.63 -2.88 -12.01
C PRO A 78 1.17 -2.98 -11.56
N ARG A 79 0.93 -2.49 -10.35
CA ARG A 79 -0.40 -2.34 -9.76
C ARG A 79 -0.49 -1.06 -8.97
N THR A 80 -1.65 -0.42 -9.09
CA THR A 80 -2.04 0.73 -8.28
C THR A 80 -3.33 0.43 -7.52
N VAL A 81 -3.36 0.78 -6.24
CA VAL A 81 -4.55 0.77 -5.36
C VAL A 81 -4.56 2.05 -4.53
N MET A 82 -5.70 2.74 -4.51
CA MET A 82 -5.91 3.92 -3.66
C MET A 82 -6.25 3.49 -2.24
N LEU A 83 -5.48 3.96 -1.26
CA LEU A 83 -5.70 3.75 0.17
C LEU A 83 -5.96 5.09 0.87
N MET A 84 -6.40 5.03 2.13
CA MET A 84 -6.59 6.23 2.97
C MET A 84 -5.32 7.06 3.15
N ILE A 85 -4.18 6.39 3.12
CA ILE A 85 -2.85 7.00 3.23
C ILE A 85 -2.30 7.47 1.87
N GLY A 86 -3.05 7.28 0.78
CA GLY A 86 -2.70 7.72 -0.57
C GLY A 86 -2.56 6.57 -1.59
N GLU A 87 -1.98 6.89 -2.74
CA GLU A 87 -1.86 5.96 -3.87
C GLU A 87 -0.71 4.97 -3.68
N LEU A 88 -1.04 3.69 -3.51
CA LEU A 88 -0.07 2.62 -3.40
C LEU A 88 0.23 2.02 -4.78
N ARG A 89 1.45 2.26 -5.27
CA ARG A 89 2.02 1.56 -6.43
C ARG A 89 2.96 0.44 -5.98
N TYR A 90 2.77 -0.76 -6.52
CA TYR A 90 3.60 -1.93 -6.24
C TYR A 90 3.67 -2.88 -7.45
N GLU A 91 4.60 -3.82 -7.39
CA GLU A 91 4.81 -4.85 -8.41
C GLU A 91 4.39 -6.23 -7.90
N ARG A 92 3.86 -7.06 -8.79
CA ARG A 92 3.43 -8.43 -8.49
C ARG A 92 3.76 -9.38 -9.63
N ASP A 93 3.87 -10.67 -9.31
CA ASP A 93 4.13 -11.71 -10.30
C ASP A 93 2.84 -12.38 -10.74
N TYR A 94 2.76 -12.71 -12.02
CA TYR A 94 1.67 -13.47 -12.60
C TYR A 94 2.06 -14.95 -12.65
N CYS A 95 1.26 -15.77 -12.00
CA CYS A 95 1.52 -17.19 -11.82
C CYS A 95 0.39 -18.03 -12.42
N TYR A 96 0.76 -19.24 -12.81
CA TYR A 96 -0.18 -20.29 -13.18
C TYR A 96 -0.06 -21.44 -12.19
N ASP A 97 -1.18 -21.84 -11.61
CA ASP A 97 -1.28 -23.03 -10.77
C ASP A 97 -1.69 -24.22 -11.64
N LYS A 98 -0.84 -25.24 -11.71
CA LYS A 98 -1.11 -26.47 -12.47
C LYS A 98 -2.19 -27.35 -11.82
N ASN A 99 -2.35 -27.28 -10.50
CA ASN A 99 -3.28 -28.11 -9.76
C ASN A 99 -4.71 -27.62 -9.96
N THR A 100 -4.92 -26.31 -9.78
CA THR A 100 -6.24 -25.68 -9.98
C THR A 100 -6.50 -25.21 -11.41
N LYS A 101 -5.49 -25.30 -12.29
CA LYS A 101 -5.53 -24.86 -13.70
C LYS A 101 -5.96 -23.40 -13.87
N ARG A 102 -5.55 -22.52 -12.96
CA ARG A 102 -5.91 -21.10 -12.97
C ARG A 102 -4.70 -20.18 -12.94
N TYR A 103 -4.89 -18.99 -13.46
CA TYR A 103 -3.93 -17.90 -13.34
C TYR A 103 -4.30 -17.00 -12.17
N PHE A 104 -3.29 -16.51 -11.46
CA PHE A 104 -3.48 -15.66 -10.30
C PHE A 104 -2.24 -14.81 -10.01
N TYR A 105 -2.42 -13.83 -9.13
CA TYR A 105 -1.35 -13.00 -8.58
C TYR A 105 -1.16 -13.37 -7.10
N PRO A 106 -0.08 -14.08 -6.72
CA PRO A 106 0.09 -14.56 -5.34
C PRO A 106 0.01 -13.44 -4.30
N VAL A 107 0.60 -12.29 -4.60
CA VAL A 107 0.57 -11.11 -3.72
C VAL A 107 -0.85 -10.60 -3.49
N ASP A 108 -1.67 -10.52 -4.54
CA ASP A 108 -3.03 -10.01 -4.42
C ASP A 108 -3.89 -10.97 -3.56
N GLU A 109 -3.72 -12.29 -3.72
CA GLU A 109 -4.45 -13.27 -2.89
C GLU A 109 -4.02 -13.22 -1.42
N ILE A 110 -2.72 -13.15 -1.14
CA ILE A 110 -2.18 -13.01 0.22
C ILE A 110 -2.72 -11.75 0.91
N LEU A 111 -2.87 -10.66 0.16
CA LEU A 111 -3.34 -9.37 0.66
C LEU A 111 -4.86 -9.20 0.55
N SER A 112 -5.59 -10.19 0.02
CA SER A 112 -7.04 -10.12 -0.23
C SER A 112 -7.47 -8.90 -1.08
N VAL A 113 -6.67 -8.58 -2.10
CA VAL A 113 -6.94 -7.52 -3.08
C VAL A 113 -7.64 -8.13 -4.29
N GLU A 114 -8.87 -7.68 -4.57
CA GLU A 114 -9.63 -8.23 -5.69
C GLU A 114 -9.07 -7.77 -7.04
N LYS A 115 -9.29 -8.59 -8.10
CA LYS A 115 -8.73 -8.37 -9.45
C LYS A 115 -8.96 -6.95 -9.99
N TYR A 116 -10.13 -6.39 -9.75
CA TYR A 116 -10.53 -5.07 -10.23
C TYR A 116 -10.54 -3.99 -9.14
N GLU A 117 -10.08 -4.31 -7.92
CA GLU A 117 -10.06 -3.37 -6.79
C GLU A 117 -9.09 -2.24 -7.08
N ARG A 118 -9.60 -1.02 -7.28
CA ARG A 118 -8.76 0.18 -7.45
C ARG A 118 -8.74 1.04 -6.20
N ILE A 119 -9.70 0.82 -5.31
CA ILE A 119 -9.96 1.60 -4.11
C ILE A 119 -10.04 0.61 -2.97
N GLY A 120 -9.21 0.80 -1.95
CA GLY A 120 -9.23 -0.05 -0.77
C GLY A 120 -10.58 0.02 -0.06
N LYS A 121 -10.94 -1.07 0.61
CA LYS A 121 -12.23 -1.21 1.31
C LYS A 121 -12.52 -0.07 2.30
N SER A 122 -11.50 0.46 2.98
CA SER A 122 -11.65 1.59 3.92
C SER A 122 -12.02 2.90 3.22
N VAL A 123 -11.39 3.22 2.08
CA VAL A 123 -11.72 4.40 1.27
C VAL A 123 -13.14 4.26 0.72
N SER A 124 -13.52 3.07 0.25
CA SER A 124 -14.87 2.80 -0.22
C SER A 124 -15.92 3.06 0.87
N ALA A 125 -15.66 2.60 2.10
CA ALA A 125 -16.55 2.84 3.25
C ALA A 125 -16.65 4.33 3.60
N GLU A 126 -15.53 5.06 3.60
CA GLU A 126 -15.54 6.51 3.90
C GLU A 126 -16.34 7.30 2.85
N LEU A 127 -16.22 6.96 1.57
CA LEU A 127 -16.97 7.60 0.49
C LEU A 127 -18.48 7.42 0.66
N VAL A 128 -18.92 6.21 1.02
CA VAL A 128 -20.33 5.91 1.30
C VAL A 128 -20.83 6.74 2.48
N ASN A 129 -20.06 6.80 3.58
CA ASN A 129 -20.43 7.55 4.77
C ASN A 129 -20.55 9.06 4.48
N LYS A 130 -19.60 9.65 3.75
CA LYS A 130 -19.66 11.07 3.36
C LYS A 130 -20.86 11.36 2.45
N GLY A 131 -21.19 10.43 1.55
CA GLY A 131 -22.39 10.53 0.71
C GLY A 131 -23.68 10.55 1.52
N GLN A 132 -23.80 9.68 2.53
CA GLN A 132 -24.97 9.65 3.42
C GLN A 132 -25.13 10.95 4.22
N SER A 133 -24.06 11.46 4.83
CA SER A 133 -24.09 12.72 5.57
C SER A 133 -24.52 13.89 4.69
N THR A 134 -24.03 13.93 3.44
CA THR A 134 -24.41 14.96 2.46
C THR A 134 -25.89 14.87 2.07
N HIS A 135 -26.43 13.66 1.96
CA HIS A 135 -27.86 13.45 1.67
C HIS A 135 -28.74 13.91 2.85
N MET A 136 -28.38 13.57 4.09
CA MET A 136 -29.15 13.99 5.27
C MET A 136 -29.22 15.52 5.43
N LEU A 137 -28.11 16.23 5.15
CA LEU A 137 -28.07 17.70 5.18
C LEU A 137 -28.99 18.34 4.11
N ARG A 138 -29.20 17.69 2.97
CA ARG A 138 -30.08 18.18 1.90
C ARG A 138 -31.57 17.91 2.13
N VAL A 139 -31.92 16.95 2.99
CA VAL A 139 -33.32 16.60 3.29
C VAL A 139 -33.88 17.48 4.43
N GLN A 140 -33.02 18.18 5.16
CA GLN A 140 -33.39 19.08 6.26
C GLN A 140 -33.48 20.57 5.86
N THR A 141 -33.19 20.90 4.60
CA THR A 141 -33.35 22.23 3.98
C THR A 141 -34.46 22.20 2.95
#